data_AF-X1VJB4-F1
#
_entry.id   AF-X1VJB4-F1
#
_cell.length_a   1.000
_cell.length_b   1.000
_cell.length_c   1.000
_cell.angle_alpha   90.00
_cell.angle_beta   90.00
_cell.angle_gamma   90.00
#
_symmetry.space_group_name_H-M   'P 1'
#
loop_
_entity.id
_entity.type
_entity.pdbx_description
1 polymer ?
#
loop_
_entity_poly.entity_id
_entity_poly.type
_entity_poly.pdbx_seq_one_letter_code
_entity_poly.pdbx_strand_id
1 'polypeptide(L)'
;EFRTGIATHRDHFVIGFTKEEIIQKLRIFTGNLSDYLVKESLKLKDTRDWKLREARQKARMEKLEGKIYLYAYRTFDTRYICYSPILLEFDRFGLMKHVLQGNNLVLVTSKILSALPFNHVFVTELIGDNSFISNKTKEKNYFFPLYLYSYEPEGQLFDNKVHRVDRMPNFTSEFLQAIKESLDSEPTSEEIFYYIYAVLYSPTYRKRYEEFLKIDFPGVPLPSSVGVFKELSNLGKELIDLHLLKAPPLDEAEI
;
A
#
# COMPACT_ATOMS: atom_id res chain seq x y z
N GLU A 1 -8.04 2.66 10.63
CA GLU A 1 -7.82 3.65 9.56
C GLU A 1 -7.49 2.96 8.23
N PHE A 2 -8.02 3.47 7.12
CA PHE A 2 -7.69 3.02 5.76
C PHE A 2 -7.90 4.16 4.75
N ARG A 3 -7.20 4.12 3.61
CA ARG A 3 -7.32 5.11 2.52
C ARG A 3 -7.00 4.45 1.17
N THR A 4 -7.34 5.15 0.08
CA THR A 4 -6.84 4.80 -1.25
C THR A 4 -5.31 4.92 -1.30
N GLY A 5 -4.68 4.20 -2.24
CA GLY A 5 -3.26 4.36 -2.54
C GLY A 5 -2.88 5.76 -3.05
N ILE A 6 -1.59 5.96 -3.26
CA ILE A 6 -1.01 7.21 -3.76
C ILE A 6 -1.50 7.48 -5.18
N ALA A 7 -1.65 8.76 -5.53
CA ALA A 7 -1.88 9.21 -6.90
C ALA A 7 -0.85 10.27 -7.28
N THR A 8 -0.14 10.03 -8.38
CA THR A 8 0.92 10.96 -8.82
C THR A 8 0.45 11.88 -9.96
N HIS A 9 -0.37 11.37 -10.90
CA HIS A 9 -0.70 12.00 -12.18
C HIS A 9 0.51 12.35 -13.08
N ARG A 10 1.69 11.83 -12.73
CA ARG A 10 2.97 12.04 -13.45
C ARG A 10 3.93 10.91 -13.14
N ASP A 11 3.46 9.67 -13.26
CA ASP A 11 4.23 8.47 -12.93
C ASP A 11 5.59 8.46 -13.63
N HIS A 12 5.62 8.85 -14.91
CA HIS A 12 6.83 8.92 -15.72
C HIS A 12 7.90 9.87 -15.16
N PHE A 13 7.52 10.81 -14.30
CA PHE A 13 8.42 11.77 -13.67
C PHE A 13 8.87 11.31 -12.27
N VAL A 14 7.94 10.89 -11.40
CA VAL A 14 8.24 10.60 -9.99
C VAL A 14 8.47 9.12 -9.67
N ILE A 15 8.17 8.21 -10.61
CA ILE A 15 8.37 6.77 -10.48
C ILE A 15 9.42 6.31 -11.50
N GLY A 16 10.27 5.36 -11.11
CA GLY A 16 11.33 4.80 -11.95
C GLY A 16 11.77 3.41 -11.50
N PHE A 17 12.44 2.68 -12.37
CA PHE A 17 12.98 1.35 -12.02
C PHE A 17 14.21 1.45 -11.13
N THR A 18 14.95 2.54 -11.27
CA THR A 18 16.15 2.82 -10.49
C THR A 18 16.02 4.15 -9.74
N LYS A 19 16.77 4.30 -8.65
CA LYS A 19 16.83 5.58 -7.92
C LYS A 19 17.47 6.66 -8.79
N GLU A 20 18.47 6.27 -9.58
CA GLU A 20 19.27 7.12 -10.44
C GLU A 20 18.41 7.80 -11.53
N GLU A 21 17.49 7.06 -12.15
CA GLU A 21 16.52 7.61 -13.10
C GLU A 21 15.69 8.75 -12.48
N ILE A 22 15.21 8.55 -11.25
CA ILE A 22 14.41 9.55 -10.54
C ILE A 22 15.30 10.75 -10.20
N ILE A 23 16.50 10.52 -9.67
CA ILE A 23 17.45 11.57 -9.31
C ILE A 23 17.78 12.45 -10.52
N GLN A 24 18.03 11.85 -11.70
CA GLN A 24 18.30 12.60 -12.93
C GLN A 24 17.12 13.51 -13.31
N LYS A 25 15.89 12.99 -13.27
CA LYS A 25 14.67 13.77 -13.53
C LYS A 25 14.49 14.90 -12.51
N LEU A 26 14.75 14.62 -11.22
CA LEU A 26 14.69 15.62 -10.16
C LEU A 26 15.70 16.74 -10.36
N ARG A 27 16.93 16.43 -10.81
CA ARG A 27 17.96 17.44 -11.11
C ARG A 27 17.57 18.35 -12.28
N ILE A 28 16.95 17.79 -13.32
CA ILE A 28 16.38 18.60 -14.42
C ILE A 28 15.27 19.51 -13.87
N PHE A 29 14.40 18.96 -13.02
CA PHE A 29 13.28 19.68 -12.43
C PHE A 29 13.71 20.83 -11.52
N THR A 30 14.69 20.61 -10.62
CA THR A 30 15.15 21.61 -9.66
C THR A 30 16.24 22.53 -10.22
N GLY A 31 16.86 22.16 -11.34
CA GLY A 31 17.94 22.93 -11.98
C GLY A 31 17.52 24.29 -12.54
N ASN A 32 18.46 24.96 -13.21
CA ASN A 32 18.35 26.36 -13.63
C ASN A 32 17.60 26.57 -14.96
N LEU A 33 17.10 25.50 -15.59
CA LEU A 33 16.31 25.60 -16.82
C LEU A 33 15.02 26.39 -16.59
N SER A 34 14.55 27.09 -17.63
CA SER A 34 13.26 27.81 -17.59
C SER A 34 12.10 26.84 -17.38
N ASP A 35 10.97 27.33 -16.84
CA ASP A 35 9.76 26.52 -16.63
C ASP A 35 9.27 25.86 -17.91
N TYR A 36 9.35 26.58 -19.03
CA TYR A 36 9.01 26.04 -20.35
C TYR A 36 9.88 24.83 -20.72
N LEU A 37 11.21 24.93 -20.62
CA LEU A 37 12.12 23.85 -20.98
C LEU A 37 11.96 22.62 -20.07
N VAL A 38 11.74 22.83 -18.76
CA VAL A 38 11.46 21.72 -17.84
C VAL A 38 10.14 21.04 -18.15
N LYS A 39 9.10 21.82 -18.46
CA LYS A 39 7.80 21.29 -18.84
C LYS A 39 7.89 20.39 -20.07
N GLU A 40 8.56 20.84 -21.13
CA GLU A 40 8.72 20.08 -22.37
C GLU A 40 9.61 18.84 -22.17
N SER A 41 10.77 18.99 -21.54
CA SER A 41 11.73 17.88 -21.36
C SER A 41 11.17 16.74 -20.48
N LEU A 42 10.46 17.09 -19.40
CA LEU A 42 9.87 16.11 -18.48
C LEU A 42 8.41 15.77 -18.82
N LYS A 43 7.87 16.32 -19.93
CA LYS A 43 6.48 16.11 -20.38
C LYS A 43 5.46 16.35 -19.28
N LEU A 44 5.65 17.42 -18.50
CA LEU A 44 4.81 17.76 -17.36
C LEU A 44 3.65 18.65 -17.76
N LYS A 45 2.52 18.50 -17.07
CA LYS A 45 1.32 19.30 -17.27
C LYS A 45 0.81 19.78 -15.92
N ASP A 46 0.34 21.02 -15.89
CA ASP A 46 -0.36 21.54 -14.73
C ASP A 46 -1.69 20.81 -14.58
N THR A 47 -2.07 20.52 -13.34
CA THR A 47 -3.41 20.05 -13.00
C THR A 47 -4.17 21.16 -12.28
N ARG A 48 -5.40 20.90 -11.84
CA ARG A 48 -6.14 21.85 -11.01
C ARG A 48 -5.37 22.16 -9.73
N ASP A 49 -4.85 21.12 -9.10
CA ASP A 49 -4.32 21.16 -7.74
C ASP A 49 -2.77 21.15 -7.70
N TRP A 50 -2.10 21.06 -8.85
CA TRP A 50 -0.65 21.10 -8.96
C TRP A 50 -0.16 22.00 -10.09
N LYS A 51 0.72 22.95 -9.77
CA LYS A 51 1.35 23.89 -10.72
C LYS A 51 2.85 23.71 -10.75
N LEU A 52 3.41 23.54 -11.95
CA LEU A 52 4.83 23.26 -12.16
C LEU A 52 5.72 24.32 -11.52
N ARG A 53 5.46 25.61 -11.77
CA ARG A 53 6.29 26.70 -11.26
C ARG A 53 6.38 26.71 -9.74
N GLU A 54 5.24 26.58 -9.06
CA GLU A 54 5.16 26.55 -7.60
C GLU A 54 5.85 25.31 -7.03
N ALA A 55 5.59 24.15 -7.62
CA ALA A 55 6.22 22.90 -7.22
C ALA A 55 7.75 22.97 -7.38
N ARG A 56 8.26 23.55 -8.47
CA ARG A 56 9.70 23.77 -8.68
C ARG A 56 10.31 24.68 -7.63
N GLN A 57 9.65 25.79 -7.29
CA GLN A 57 10.12 26.70 -6.26
C GLN A 57 10.25 26.00 -4.89
N LYS A 58 9.23 25.23 -4.50
CA LYS A 58 9.25 24.46 -3.25
C LYS A 58 10.29 23.33 -3.29
N ALA A 59 10.37 22.59 -4.40
CA ALA A 59 11.29 21.47 -4.59
C ALA A 59 12.77 21.87 -4.46
N ARG A 60 13.14 23.10 -4.86
CA ARG A 60 14.51 23.61 -4.70
C ARG A 60 14.93 23.82 -3.24
N MET A 61 13.96 23.95 -2.34
CA MET A 61 14.19 24.15 -0.91
C MET A 61 14.23 22.84 -0.11
N GLU A 62 14.02 21.69 -0.76
CA GLU A 62 13.89 20.39 -0.12
C GLU A 62 14.90 19.37 -0.67
N LYS A 63 15.47 18.54 0.20
CA LYS A 63 16.36 17.45 -0.20
C LYS A 63 15.55 16.23 -0.69
N LEU A 64 14.99 16.35 -1.91
CA LEU A 64 14.12 15.34 -2.52
C LEU A 64 14.80 13.97 -2.76
N GLU A 65 16.11 13.96 -3.00
CA GLU A 65 16.87 12.71 -3.19
C GLU A 65 16.83 11.81 -1.93
N GLY A 66 16.62 12.40 -0.73
CA GLY A 66 16.45 11.66 0.52
C GLY A 66 15.05 11.08 0.73
N LYS A 67 14.11 11.35 -0.18
CA LYS A 67 12.71 10.89 -0.08
C LYS A 67 12.37 9.85 -1.15
N ILE A 68 13.35 9.02 -1.54
CA ILE A 68 13.17 7.98 -2.55
C ILE A 68 12.98 6.63 -1.86
N TYR A 69 11.80 6.04 -2.05
CA TYR A 69 11.37 4.81 -1.38
C TYR A 69 11.00 3.74 -2.39
N LEU A 70 11.06 2.47 -1.95
CA LEU A 70 10.43 1.37 -2.67
C LEU A 70 8.90 1.59 -2.70
N TYR A 71 8.29 1.25 -3.82
CA TYR A 71 6.92 1.56 -4.14
C TYR A 71 6.25 0.35 -4.79
N ALA A 72 5.13 -0.06 -4.21
CA ALA A 72 4.24 -1.05 -4.79
C ALA A 72 3.49 -0.41 -5.97
N TYR A 73 4.11 -0.43 -7.16
CA TYR A 73 3.53 0.17 -8.36
C TYR A 73 2.40 -0.70 -8.90
N ARG A 74 2.68 -1.96 -9.22
CA ARG A 74 1.67 -2.98 -9.55
C ARG A 74 2.01 -4.29 -8.83
N THR A 75 1.06 -5.22 -8.77
CA THR A 75 1.29 -6.55 -8.24
C THR A 75 2.53 -7.18 -8.89
N PHE A 76 3.52 -7.57 -8.08
CA PHE A 76 4.85 -8.06 -8.49
C PHE A 76 5.73 -7.08 -9.31
N ASP A 77 5.34 -5.80 -9.42
CA ASP A 77 6.14 -4.72 -10.03
C ASP A 77 6.46 -3.69 -8.95
N THR A 78 7.62 -3.88 -8.32
CA THR A 78 8.16 -2.92 -7.35
C THR A 78 9.08 -1.94 -8.06
N ARG A 79 8.85 -0.66 -7.80
CA ARG A 79 9.61 0.46 -8.38
C ARG A 79 10.10 1.38 -7.28
N TYR A 80 10.81 2.44 -7.66
CA TYR A 80 11.10 3.55 -6.76
C TYR A 80 10.12 4.71 -6.99
N ILE A 81 9.80 5.45 -5.94
CA ILE A 81 9.06 6.71 -6.00
C ILE A 81 9.80 7.80 -5.24
N CYS A 82 9.81 9.04 -5.76
CA CYS A 82 10.11 10.22 -4.95
C CYS A 82 8.85 10.63 -4.18
N TYR A 83 8.78 10.26 -2.90
CA TYR A 83 7.62 10.48 -2.04
C TYR A 83 7.70 11.85 -1.36
N SER A 84 7.26 12.90 -2.07
CA SER A 84 7.15 14.26 -1.54
C SER A 84 5.78 14.86 -1.86
N PRO A 85 5.08 15.45 -0.87
CA PRO A 85 3.81 16.16 -1.09
C PRO A 85 3.91 17.28 -2.14
N ILE A 86 5.12 17.80 -2.37
CA ILE A 86 5.38 18.82 -3.40
C ILE A 86 5.17 18.26 -4.82
N LEU A 87 5.50 16.98 -5.03
CA LEU A 87 5.49 16.35 -6.35
C LEU A 87 4.25 15.51 -6.61
N LEU A 88 3.59 15.03 -5.56
CA LEU A 88 2.44 14.13 -5.63
C LEU A 88 1.12 14.91 -5.59
N GLU A 89 0.09 14.41 -6.28
CA GLU A 89 -1.24 15.01 -6.23
C GLU A 89 -2.01 14.56 -4.98
N PHE A 90 -1.92 13.25 -4.67
CA PHE A 90 -2.46 12.68 -3.45
C PHE A 90 -1.42 11.76 -2.80
N ASP A 91 -0.65 12.31 -1.86
CA ASP A 91 0.40 11.57 -1.15
C ASP A 91 -0.13 10.53 -0.16
N ARG A 92 -1.34 10.71 0.37
CA ARG A 92 -1.93 9.86 1.41
C ARG A 92 -1.03 9.72 2.65
N PHE A 93 -0.25 10.76 2.98
CA PHE A 93 0.74 10.72 4.06
C PHE A 93 0.15 10.28 5.41
N GLY A 94 -1.07 10.74 5.73
CA GLY A 94 -1.78 10.36 6.95
C GLY A 94 -1.84 8.84 7.18
N LEU A 95 -2.02 8.05 6.11
CA LEU A 95 -1.99 6.58 6.19
C LEU A 95 -0.58 6.02 5.91
N MET A 96 0.05 6.48 4.82
CA MET A 96 1.29 5.88 4.30
C MET A 96 2.47 6.01 5.27
N LYS A 97 2.45 7.01 6.18
CA LYS A 97 3.43 7.12 7.25
C LYS A 97 3.59 5.81 8.04
N HIS A 98 2.51 5.09 8.29
CA HIS A 98 2.49 3.83 9.03
C HIS A 98 3.15 2.65 8.29
N VAL A 99 3.51 2.83 7.02
CA VAL A 99 4.14 1.81 6.17
C VAL A 99 5.61 2.16 5.89
N LEU A 100 5.97 3.44 5.86
CA LEU A 100 7.32 3.92 5.53
C LEU A 100 8.46 3.34 6.40
N GLN A 101 8.16 2.89 7.62
CA GLN A 101 9.14 2.28 8.53
C GLN A 101 9.55 0.85 8.14
N GLY A 102 8.89 0.24 7.14
CA GLY A 102 9.33 -1.03 6.54
C GLY A 102 9.08 -2.30 7.35
N ASN A 103 8.13 -2.29 8.31
CA ASN A 103 7.80 -3.44 9.16
C ASN A 103 6.29 -3.53 9.46
N ASN A 104 5.46 -3.39 8.43
CA ASN A 104 4.00 -3.42 8.57
C ASN A 104 3.37 -4.16 7.39
N LEU A 105 2.50 -5.13 7.68
CA LEU A 105 1.70 -5.79 6.67
C LEU A 105 0.54 -4.88 6.26
N VAL A 106 0.28 -4.81 4.96
CA VAL A 106 -0.81 -4.01 4.42
C VAL A 106 -1.68 -4.87 3.53
N LEU A 107 -2.94 -5.04 3.94
CA LEU A 107 -3.95 -5.64 3.07
C LEU A 107 -4.36 -4.59 2.05
N VAL A 108 -4.38 -4.96 0.77
CA VAL A 108 -4.84 -4.10 -0.31
C VAL A 108 -6.04 -4.74 -0.98
N THR A 109 -7.13 -3.98 -1.10
CA THR A 109 -8.35 -4.45 -1.80
C THR A 109 -9.11 -3.34 -2.50
N SER A 110 -10.06 -3.70 -3.38
CA SER A 110 -10.97 -2.77 -4.05
C SER A 110 -12.32 -2.73 -3.36
N LYS A 111 -12.95 -1.55 -3.30
CA LYS A 111 -14.31 -1.38 -2.77
C LYS A 111 -15.39 -1.75 -3.77
N ILE A 112 -15.17 -1.39 -5.04
CA ILE A 112 -16.13 -1.58 -6.13
C ILE A 112 -15.41 -2.27 -7.27
N LEU A 113 -16.09 -3.21 -7.92
CA LEU A 113 -15.60 -3.89 -9.10
C LEU A 113 -16.27 -3.38 -10.38
N SER A 114 -15.46 -3.19 -11.40
CA SER A 114 -15.86 -2.98 -12.79
C SER A 114 -15.73 -4.25 -13.62
N ALA A 115 -14.99 -5.25 -13.13
CA ALA A 115 -14.88 -6.55 -13.76
C ALA A 115 -14.88 -7.70 -12.73
N LEU A 116 -15.52 -8.79 -13.15
CA LEU A 116 -15.60 -10.04 -12.40
C LEU A 116 -14.61 -11.07 -12.96
N PRO A 117 -14.23 -12.09 -12.18
CA PRO A 117 -14.58 -12.30 -10.76
C PRO A 117 -13.75 -11.44 -9.80
N PHE A 118 -14.10 -11.45 -8.51
CA PHE A 118 -13.32 -10.79 -7.47
C PHE A 118 -11.96 -11.48 -7.30
N ASN A 119 -10.90 -10.80 -7.74
CA ASN A 119 -9.49 -11.19 -7.57
C ASN A 119 -8.67 -10.06 -6.92
N HIS A 120 -9.34 -9.08 -6.33
CA HIS A 120 -8.77 -7.79 -5.99
C HIS A 120 -8.25 -7.76 -4.57
N VAL A 121 -7.48 -8.76 -4.16
CA VAL A 121 -6.86 -8.82 -2.84
C VAL A 121 -5.39 -9.11 -3.01
N PHE A 122 -4.55 -8.34 -2.32
CA PHE A 122 -3.11 -8.57 -2.29
C PHE A 122 -2.52 -8.05 -0.98
N VAL A 123 -1.30 -8.49 -0.66
CA VAL A 123 -0.55 -8.01 0.51
C VAL A 123 0.69 -7.25 0.06
N THR A 124 1.07 -6.21 0.78
CA THR A 124 2.33 -5.49 0.57
C THR A 124 2.90 -5.01 1.89
N GLU A 125 4.19 -4.72 1.92
CA GLU A 125 4.88 -4.04 3.02
C GLU A 125 5.35 -2.63 2.62
N LEU A 126 4.97 -2.20 1.41
CA LEU A 126 5.39 -0.95 0.80
C LEU A 126 4.22 0.02 0.68
N ILE A 127 4.54 1.32 0.71
CA ILE A 127 3.61 2.33 0.19
C ILE A 127 3.31 2.04 -1.28
N GLY A 128 2.10 2.33 -1.74
CA GLY A 128 1.67 1.84 -3.05
C GLY A 128 0.63 2.69 -3.76
N ASP A 129 0.45 2.33 -5.02
CA ASP A 129 -0.38 3.05 -5.97
C ASP A 129 -1.87 2.74 -5.79
N ASN A 130 -2.72 3.71 -6.10
CA ASN A 130 -4.17 3.47 -6.08
C ASN A 130 -4.69 2.54 -7.19
N SER A 131 -3.81 2.13 -8.11
CA SER A 131 -4.05 1.12 -9.12
C SER A 131 -3.06 -0.06 -9.02
N PHE A 132 -2.59 -0.38 -7.80
CA PHE A 132 -1.68 -1.48 -7.51
C PHE A 132 -2.15 -2.85 -8.03
N ILE A 133 -3.41 -3.23 -7.79
CA ILE A 133 -3.99 -4.51 -8.20
C ILE A 133 -4.74 -4.37 -9.52
N SER A 134 -5.49 -3.27 -9.70
CA SER A 134 -6.28 -3.03 -10.91
C SER A 134 -6.15 -1.60 -11.42
N ASN A 135 -6.06 -1.49 -12.74
CA ASN A 135 -6.07 -0.23 -13.48
C ASN A 135 -7.44 0.10 -14.09
N LYS A 136 -8.47 -0.73 -13.86
CA LYS A 136 -9.81 -0.47 -14.39
C LYS A 136 -10.45 0.71 -13.67
N THR A 137 -11.26 1.46 -14.41
CA THR A 137 -12.03 2.57 -13.86
C THR A 137 -12.88 2.07 -12.68
N LYS A 138 -13.02 2.88 -11.63
CA LYS A 138 -13.73 2.56 -10.36
C LYS A 138 -13.09 1.51 -9.44
N GLU A 139 -12.10 0.74 -9.88
CA GLU A 139 -11.44 -0.28 -9.07
C GLU A 139 -10.23 0.27 -8.31
N LYS A 140 -10.41 1.41 -7.62
CA LYS A 140 -9.34 1.98 -6.80
C LYS A 140 -8.97 1.04 -5.67
N ASN A 141 -7.68 0.90 -5.45
CA ASN A 141 -7.13 0.04 -4.41
C ASN A 141 -6.95 0.83 -3.10
N TYR A 142 -7.44 0.23 -2.02
CA TYR A 142 -7.44 0.75 -0.66
C TYR A 142 -6.47 -0.06 0.18
N PHE A 143 -5.72 0.63 1.03
CA PHE A 143 -4.66 0.11 1.86
C PHE A 143 -5.15 0.07 3.31
N PHE A 144 -4.99 -1.09 3.93
CA PHE A 144 -5.38 -1.40 5.31
C PHE A 144 -4.14 -1.91 6.05
N PRO A 145 -3.32 -1.02 6.62
CA PRO A 145 -2.14 -1.43 7.38
C PRO A 145 -2.56 -2.18 8.65
N LEU A 146 -1.83 -3.22 9.02
CA LEU A 146 -2.09 -4.01 10.22
C LEU A 146 -1.87 -3.17 11.49
N TYR A 147 -0.86 -2.31 11.47
CA TYR A 147 -0.51 -1.45 12.59
C TYR A 147 -0.63 0.04 12.27
N LEU A 148 -1.06 0.81 13.26
CA LEU A 148 -0.95 2.25 13.31
C LEU A 148 0.19 2.63 14.26
N TYR A 149 1.11 3.41 13.75
CA TYR A 149 2.30 3.89 14.45
C TYR A 149 2.09 5.31 14.99
N SER A 150 2.36 5.52 16.28
CA SER A 150 2.39 6.85 16.87
C SER A 150 3.75 7.50 16.63
N TYR A 151 3.76 8.66 15.97
CA TYR A 151 4.97 9.44 15.78
C TYR A 151 4.95 10.64 16.74
N GLU A 152 6.06 10.86 17.42
CA GLU A 152 6.33 12.14 18.09
C GLU A 152 6.35 13.29 17.05
N PRO A 153 6.07 14.55 17.45
CA PRO A 153 5.86 15.65 16.52
C PRO A 153 7.02 15.87 15.54
N GLU A 154 6.63 15.99 14.27
CA GLU A 154 7.29 16.58 13.10
C GLU A 154 8.82 16.79 13.12
N GLY A 155 9.52 15.98 12.32
CA GLY A 155 10.89 16.27 11.88
C GLY A 155 11.74 15.05 11.56
N GLN A 156 11.43 13.89 12.16
CA GLN A 156 12.34 12.73 12.17
C GLN A 156 11.83 11.50 11.40
N LEU A 157 10.65 11.57 10.76
CA LEU A 157 10.13 10.48 9.92
C LEU A 157 11.06 10.13 8.74
N PHE A 158 11.94 11.05 8.35
CA PHE A 158 12.93 10.90 7.28
C PHE A 158 14.34 10.59 7.79
N ASP A 159 14.56 10.59 9.11
CA ASP A 159 15.81 10.17 9.73
C ASP A 159 15.66 8.70 10.12
N ASN A 160 16.49 7.83 9.53
CA ASN A 160 16.51 6.38 9.79
C ASN A 160 16.93 5.99 11.23
N LYS A 161 16.83 6.90 12.20
CA LYS A 161 17.09 6.65 13.61
C LYS A 161 15.82 6.16 14.27
N VAL A 162 15.80 4.86 14.53
CA VAL A 162 14.77 4.11 15.24
C VAL A 162 14.53 4.73 16.62
N HIS A 163 13.56 5.64 16.71
CA HIS A 163 12.87 5.88 17.97
C HIS A 163 11.82 4.79 18.11
N ARG A 164 11.67 4.22 19.32
CA ARG A 164 10.67 3.20 19.63
C ARG A 164 9.29 3.75 19.24
N VAL A 165 8.80 3.32 18.09
CA VAL A 165 7.50 3.73 17.60
C VAL A 165 6.50 2.78 18.23
N ASP A 166 5.77 3.24 19.25
CA ASP A 166 4.65 2.48 19.75
C ASP A 166 3.67 2.23 18.59
N ARG A 167 3.24 0.99 18.46
CA ARG A 167 2.34 0.56 17.39
C ARG A 167 1.10 -0.07 18.00
N MET A 168 -0.06 0.30 17.48
CA MET A 168 -1.35 -0.26 17.88
C MET A 168 -1.96 -1.04 16.72
N PRO A 169 -2.57 -2.21 16.96
CA PRO A 169 -3.32 -2.92 15.93
C PRO A 169 -4.42 -2.04 15.34
N ASN A 170 -4.60 -2.11 14.03
CA ASN A 170 -5.60 -1.35 13.29
C ASN A 170 -6.96 -2.07 13.23
N PHE A 171 -7.35 -2.66 14.35
CA PHE A 171 -8.63 -3.34 14.54
C PHE A 171 -9.48 -2.55 15.53
N THR A 172 -10.80 -2.53 15.34
CA THR A 172 -11.68 -1.90 16.32
C THR A 172 -11.86 -2.80 17.54
N SER A 173 -12.16 -2.19 18.69
CA SER A 173 -12.44 -2.90 19.95
C SER A 173 -13.57 -3.91 19.78
N GLU A 174 -14.62 -3.55 19.04
CA GLU A 174 -15.82 -4.38 18.83
C GLU A 174 -15.47 -5.62 18.01
N PHE A 175 -14.60 -5.48 17.01
CA PHE A 175 -14.16 -6.61 16.21
C PHE A 175 -13.27 -7.57 17.01
N LEU A 176 -12.32 -7.05 17.79
CA LEU A 176 -11.47 -7.89 18.65
C LEU A 176 -12.30 -8.63 19.70
N GLN A 177 -13.30 -7.96 20.28
CA GLN A 177 -14.23 -8.57 21.22
C GLN A 177 -15.04 -9.69 20.56
N ALA A 178 -15.56 -9.48 19.35
CA ALA A 178 -16.27 -10.50 18.61
C ALA A 178 -15.40 -11.72 18.26
N ILE A 179 -14.11 -11.50 17.91
CA ILE A 179 -13.16 -12.60 17.69
C ILE A 179 -12.92 -13.38 18.99
N LYS A 180 -12.73 -12.67 20.10
CA LYS A 180 -12.52 -13.28 21.42
C LYS A 180 -13.72 -14.13 21.84
N GLU A 181 -14.93 -13.63 21.67
CA GLU A 181 -16.16 -14.38 21.96
C GLU A 181 -16.34 -15.60 21.05
N SER A 182 -15.95 -15.49 19.78
CA SER A 182 -16.07 -16.58 18.80
C SER A 182 -15.05 -17.70 19.02
N LEU A 183 -13.88 -17.39 19.58
CA LEU A 183 -12.76 -18.32 19.73
C LEU A 183 -12.47 -18.73 21.18
N ASP A 184 -13.11 -18.09 22.16
CA ASP A 184 -12.76 -18.20 23.58
C ASP A 184 -11.24 -18.03 23.83
N SER A 185 -10.60 -17.18 23.03
CA SER A 185 -9.15 -16.93 23.05
C SER A 185 -8.82 -15.59 22.40
N GLU A 186 -7.64 -15.06 22.72
CA GLU A 186 -7.14 -13.79 22.17
C GLU A 186 -6.00 -14.06 21.17
N PRO A 187 -6.29 -14.29 19.88
CA PRO A 187 -5.25 -14.46 18.87
C PRO A 187 -4.47 -13.15 18.65
N THR A 188 -3.24 -13.30 18.18
CA THR A 188 -2.39 -12.16 17.79
C THR A 188 -3.00 -11.41 16.61
N SER A 189 -2.60 -10.14 16.45
CA SER A 189 -3.05 -9.31 15.33
C SER A 189 -2.64 -9.90 13.98
N GLU A 190 -1.45 -10.48 13.91
CA GLU A 190 -0.95 -11.22 12.75
C GLU A 190 -1.81 -12.44 12.43
N GLU A 191 -2.16 -13.28 13.41
CA GLU A 191 -3.04 -14.45 13.17
C GLU A 191 -4.42 -14.04 12.64
N ILE A 192 -5.00 -12.96 13.17
CA ILE A 192 -6.26 -12.41 12.65
C ILE A 192 -6.09 -11.94 11.20
N PHE A 193 -4.99 -11.24 10.90
CA PHE A 193 -4.68 -10.78 9.55
C PHE A 193 -4.53 -11.96 8.57
N TYR A 194 -3.83 -13.01 8.97
CA TYR A 194 -3.65 -14.22 8.17
C TYR A 194 -4.98 -14.93 7.91
N TYR A 195 -5.81 -15.09 8.93
CA TYR A 195 -7.16 -15.63 8.79
C TYR A 195 -8.00 -14.83 7.78
N ILE A 196 -8.02 -13.50 7.90
CA ILE A 196 -8.71 -12.61 6.95
C ILE A 196 -8.21 -12.88 5.53
N TYR A 197 -6.88 -12.94 5.35
CA TYR A 197 -6.28 -13.18 4.04
C TYR A 197 -6.71 -14.51 3.43
N ALA A 198 -6.67 -15.60 4.20
CA ALA A 198 -7.09 -16.92 3.74
C ALA A 198 -8.57 -16.95 3.32
N VAL A 199 -9.45 -16.35 4.12
CA VAL A 199 -10.89 -16.29 3.79
C VAL A 199 -11.12 -15.54 2.49
N LEU A 200 -10.43 -14.42 2.28
CA LEU A 200 -10.53 -13.63 1.05
C LEU A 200 -9.99 -14.35 -0.19
N TYR A 201 -9.21 -15.42 -0.03
CA TYR A 201 -8.77 -16.31 -1.11
C TYR A 201 -9.60 -17.59 -1.25
N SER A 202 -10.52 -17.87 -0.32
CA SER A 202 -11.39 -19.05 -0.39
C SER A 202 -12.33 -18.98 -1.61
N PRO A 203 -12.29 -19.98 -2.52
CA PRO A 203 -13.21 -20.03 -3.66
C PRO A 203 -14.69 -20.10 -3.23
N THR A 204 -14.97 -20.84 -2.15
CA THR A 204 -16.32 -20.97 -1.59
C THR A 204 -16.83 -19.63 -1.06
N TYR A 205 -15.98 -18.86 -0.37
CA TYR A 205 -16.32 -17.50 0.07
C TYR A 205 -16.60 -16.59 -1.11
N ARG A 206 -15.68 -16.49 -2.08
CA ARG A 206 -15.81 -15.61 -3.25
C ARG A 206 -17.06 -15.91 -4.06
N LYS A 207 -17.41 -17.18 -4.23
CA LYS A 207 -18.64 -17.61 -4.92
C LYS A 207 -19.89 -17.26 -4.12
N ARG A 208 -19.89 -17.52 -2.80
CA ARG A 208 -21.06 -17.29 -1.93
C ARG A 208 -21.40 -15.79 -1.82
N TYR A 209 -20.40 -14.93 -1.76
CA TYR A 209 -20.56 -13.49 -1.56
C TYR A 209 -20.35 -12.67 -2.83
N GLU A 210 -20.37 -13.30 -4.02
CA GLU A 210 -20.00 -12.67 -5.28
C GLU A 210 -20.70 -11.33 -5.52
N GLU A 211 -22.03 -11.26 -5.33
CA GLU A 211 -22.81 -10.03 -5.54
C GLU A 211 -22.41 -8.90 -4.57
N PHE A 212 -22.12 -9.22 -3.31
CA PHE A 212 -21.66 -8.24 -2.32
C PHE A 212 -20.26 -7.73 -2.65
N LEU A 213 -19.37 -8.62 -3.07
CA LEU A 213 -17.99 -8.30 -3.45
C LEU A 213 -17.89 -7.37 -4.67
N LYS A 214 -18.98 -7.17 -5.43
CA LYS A 214 -19.00 -6.22 -6.57
C LYS A 214 -19.18 -4.78 -6.12
N ILE A 215 -19.91 -4.55 -5.03
CA ILE A 215 -20.48 -3.24 -4.70
C ILE A 215 -19.91 -2.61 -3.42
N ASP A 216 -19.29 -3.41 -2.55
CA ASP A 216 -18.67 -2.90 -1.31
C ASP A 216 -17.42 -3.70 -0.92
N PHE A 217 -16.73 -3.25 0.13
CA PHE A 217 -15.60 -3.96 0.71
C PHE A 217 -15.98 -5.40 1.12
N PRO A 218 -15.03 -6.34 1.03
CA PRO A 218 -15.29 -7.72 1.42
C PRO A 218 -15.54 -7.82 2.93
N GLY A 219 -16.71 -8.35 3.31
CA GLY A 219 -17.03 -8.68 4.69
C GLY A 219 -16.53 -10.08 5.06
N VAL A 220 -15.75 -10.21 6.13
CA VAL A 220 -15.16 -11.48 6.54
C VAL A 220 -16.00 -12.11 7.66
N PRO A 221 -16.47 -13.37 7.52
CA PRO A 221 -17.18 -14.07 8.58
C PRO A 221 -16.28 -14.35 9.79
N LEU A 222 -16.88 -14.33 10.98
CA LEU A 222 -16.20 -14.78 12.20
C LEU A 222 -15.87 -16.29 12.12
N PRO A 223 -14.75 -16.71 12.72
CA PRO A 223 -14.31 -18.11 12.68
C PRO A 223 -15.28 -19.02 13.45
N SER A 224 -15.67 -20.15 12.85
CA SER A 224 -16.64 -21.08 13.45
C SER A 224 -16.07 -21.92 14.60
N SER A 225 -14.75 -22.08 14.67
CA SER A 225 -14.06 -22.80 15.75
C SER A 225 -12.58 -22.43 15.79
N VAL A 226 -11.94 -22.68 16.93
CA VAL A 226 -10.48 -22.48 17.11
C VAL A 226 -9.66 -23.33 16.12
N GLY A 227 -10.10 -24.56 15.84
CA GLY A 227 -9.42 -25.43 14.88
C GLY A 227 -9.41 -24.85 13.47
N VAL A 228 -10.59 -24.44 12.97
CA VAL A 228 -10.74 -23.84 11.64
C VAL A 228 -10.00 -22.50 11.56
N PHE A 229 -10.03 -21.69 12.62
CA PHE A 229 -9.28 -20.44 12.68
C PHE A 229 -7.78 -20.68 12.51
N LYS A 230 -7.21 -21.62 13.29
CA LYS A 230 -5.77 -21.92 13.23
C LYS A 230 -5.35 -22.45 11.86
N GLU A 231 -6.14 -23.33 11.27
CA GLU A 231 -5.87 -23.88 9.94
C GLU A 231 -5.88 -22.79 8.87
N LEU A 232 -6.92 -21.96 8.83
CA LEU A 232 -7.01 -20.85 7.89
C LEU A 232 -5.96 -19.77 8.15
N SER A 233 -5.64 -19.48 9.41
CA SER A 233 -4.56 -18.56 9.77
C SER A 233 -3.20 -19.06 9.25
N ASN A 234 -2.89 -20.35 9.41
CA ASN A 234 -1.65 -20.92 8.90
C ASN A 234 -1.57 -20.85 7.36
N LEU A 235 -2.64 -21.25 6.65
CA LEU A 235 -2.72 -21.14 5.19
C LEU A 235 -2.60 -19.68 4.72
N GLY A 236 -3.22 -18.75 5.45
CA GLY A 236 -3.13 -17.33 5.17
C GLY A 236 -1.71 -16.79 5.30
N LYS A 237 -0.98 -17.25 6.33
CA LYS A 237 0.44 -16.93 6.52
C LYS A 237 1.28 -17.44 5.36
N GLU A 238 1.10 -18.70 4.96
CA GLU A 238 1.82 -19.29 3.82
C GLU A 238 1.57 -18.50 2.52
N LEU A 239 0.30 -18.14 2.24
CA LEU A 239 -0.06 -17.32 1.08
C LEU A 239 0.57 -15.92 1.13
N ILE A 240 0.62 -15.29 2.30
CA ILE A 240 1.28 -14.00 2.47
C ILE A 240 2.78 -14.11 2.23
N ASP A 241 3.44 -15.12 2.80
CA ASP A 241 4.87 -15.35 2.61
C ASP A 241 5.21 -15.58 1.12
N LEU A 242 4.36 -16.31 0.39
CA LEU A 242 4.48 -16.49 -1.06
C LEU A 242 4.30 -15.16 -1.82
N HIS A 243 3.25 -14.40 -1.54
CA HIS A 243 2.97 -13.14 -2.26
C HIS A 243 3.95 -12.02 -1.94
N LEU A 244 4.59 -12.06 -0.78
CA LEU A 244 5.72 -11.19 -0.42
C LEU A 244 7.07 -11.69 -0.92
N LEU A 245 7.11 -12.85 -1.61
CA LEU A 245 8.33 -13.50 -2.10
C LEU A 245 9.35 -13.77 -0.97
N LYS A 246 8.85 -14.11 0.22
CA LYS A 246 9.63 -14.45 1.42
C LYS A 246 9.72 -15.95 1.68
N ALA A 247 8.84 -16.73 1.05
CA ALA A 247 8.91 -18.18 1.10
C ALA A 247 10.26 -18.67 0.51
N PRO A 248 10.81 -19.80 1.00
CA PRO A 248 11.94 -20.43 0.33
C PRO A 248 11.59 -20.66 -1.15
N PRO A 249 12.59 -20.67 -2.06
CA PRO A 249 12.36 -21.01 -3.45
C PRO A 249 11.54 -22.28 -3.52
N LEU A 250 10.45 -22.27 -4.28
CA LEU A 250 9.74 -23.51 -4.60
C LEU A 250 10.78 -24.39 -5.30
N ASP A 251 11.04 -25.59 -4.78
CA ASP A 251 11.89 -26.57 -5.44
C ASP A 251 11.44 -26.66 -6.90
N GLU A 252 12.42 -26.71 -7.81
CA GLU A 252 12.22 -26.65 -9.27
C GLU A 252 10.95 -27.41 -9.65
N ALA A 253 9.92 -26.67 -10.05
CA ALA A 253 8.77 -27.29 -10.68
C ALA A 253 9.32 -28.04 -11.89
N GLU A 254 9.23 -29.38 -11.88
CA GLU A 254 9.46 -30.18 -13.07
C GLU A 254 8.45 -29.70 -14.12
N ILE A 255 8.93 -28.84 -15.03
CA ILE A 255 8.21 -28.39 -16.23
C ILE A 255 8.46 -29.40 -17.34
#